data_AF-F9G3R3-F1
#
_entry.id   AF-F9G3R3-F1
#
_cell.length_a   1.000
_cell.length_b   1.000
_cell.length_c   1.000
_cell.angle_alpha   90.00
_cell.angle_beta   90.00
_cell.angle_gamma   90.00
#
_symmetry.space_group_name_H-M   'P 1'
#
loop_
_entity.id
_entity.type
_entity.pdbx_description
1 polymer ?
#
loop_
_entity_poly.entity_id
_entity_poly.type
_entity_poly.pdbx_seq_one_letter_code
_entity_poly.pdbx_strand_id
1 'polypeptide(L)'
;MAEITALDALQAFHQGLLSLREGRVEGAEALGNEFLVQVFETELGKLWDKPARKGDNRNAVKSGKVVIDGDEYSINDNFQQDVLTFSDEVELDELESTRCLLESQEDPDTLGRSLLECAIIRFHQQRKY
;
A
#
# COMPACT_ATOMS: atom_id res chain seq x y z
N MET A 1 8.21 -14.12 -9.09
CA MET A 1 8.74 -12.78 -9.37
C MET A 1 7.74 -11.86 -8.74
N ALA A 2 8.07 -11.26 -7.60
CA ALA A 2 7.13 -10.49 -6.80
C ALA A 2 6.52 -9.38 -7.67
N GLU A 3 5.21 -9.25 -7.64
CA GLU A 3 4.51 -8.14 -8.29
C GLU A 3 5.13 -6.84 -7.75
N ILE A 4 5.46 -5.90 -8.65
CA ILE A 4 6.06 -4.63 -8.25
C ILE A 4 5.03 -3.93 -7.38
N THR A 5 5.32 -3.84 -6.08
CA THR A 5 4.36 -3.26 -5.15
C THR A 5 4.38 -1.74 -5.24
N ALA A 6 3.33 -1.08 -4.76
CA ALA A 6 3.26 0.38 -4.79
C ALA A 6 4.46 1.04 -4.10
N LEU A 7 4.98 0.42 -3.02
CA LEU A 7 6.18 0.91 -2.33
C LEU A 7 7.43 0.82 -3.22
N ASP A 8 7.63 -0.28 -3.93
CA ASP A 8 8.80 -0.47 -4.80
C ASP A 8 8.78 0.54 -5.95
N ALA A 9 7.59 0.78 -6.51
CA ALA A 9 7.37 1.80 -7.54
C ALA A 9 7.72 3.21 -7.03
N LEU A 10 7.25 3.58 -5.84
CA LEU A 10 7.56 4.88 -5.22
C LEU A 10 9.06 5.04 -4.91
N GLN A 11 9.72 3.98 -4.41
CA GLN A 11 11.16 4.00 -4.16
C GLN A 11 11.97 4.16 -5.44
N ALA A 12 11.60 3.43 -6.51
CA ALA A 12 12.23 3.55 -7.82
C ALA A 12 12.04 4.95 -8.40
N PHE A 13 10.85 5.54 -8.26
CA PHE A 13 10.56 6.91 -8.68
C PHE A 13 11.41 7.93 -7.91
N HIS A 14 11.49 7.82 -6.58
CA HIS A 14 12.32 8.68 -5.75
C HIS A 14 13.81 8.58 -6.08
N GLN A 15 14.32 7.37 -6.36
CA GLN A 15 15.70 7.17 -6.80
C GLN A 15 15.97 7.84 -8.16
N GLY A 16 15.00 7.84 -9.07
CA GLY A 16 15.05 8.59 -10.32
C GLY A 16 15.16 10.11 -10.09
N LEU A 17 14.35 10.66 -9.17
CA LEU A 17 14.40 12.08 -8.79
C LEU A 17 15.74 12.47 -8.16
N LEU A 18 16.31 11.62 -7.30
CA LEU A 18 17.64 11.83 -6.72
C LEU A 18 18.72 11.82 -7.79
N SER A 19 18.66 10.89 -8.74
CA SER A 19 19.62 10.80 -9.85
C SER A 19 19.58 12.06 -10.72
N LEU A 20 18.37 12.57 -11.00
CA LEU A 20 18.18 13.83 -11.72
C LEU A 20 18.74 15.02 -10.95
N ARG A 21 18.49 15.10 -9.64
CA ARG A 21 19.05 16.13 -8.76
C ARG A 21 20.58 16.13 -8.75
N GLU A 22 21.18 14.95 -8.82
CA GLU A 22 22.64 14.77 -8.88
C GLU A 22 23.23 14.96 -10.29
N GLY A 23 22.40 15.28 -11.29
CA GLY A 23 22.81 15.52 -12.68
C GLY A 23 23.09 14.24 -13.47
N ARG A 24 22.72 13.06 -12.96
CA ARG A 24 22.86 11.77 -13.67
C ARG A 24 21.58 11.43 -14.44
N VAL A 25 21.56 11.83 -15.72
CA VAL A 25 20.39 11.64 -16.61
C VAL A 25 20.12 10.15 -16.90
N GLU A 26 21.16 9.30 -16.91
CA GLU A 26 21.02 7.84 -17.10
C GLU A 26 20.20 7.18 -15.98
N GLY A 27 20.24 7.72 -14.75
CA GLY A 27 19.42 7.24 -13.64
C GLY A 27 17.98 7.77 -13.64
N ALA A 28 17.67 8.73 -14.52
CA ALA A 28 16.35 9.35 -14.62
C ALA A 28 15.41 8.64 -15.63
N GLU A 29 15.87 7.57 -16.30
CA GLU A 29 15.02 6.79 -17.20
C GLU A 29 13.78 6.22 -16.51
N ALA A 30 13.87 5.92 -15.21
CA ALA A 30 12.74 5.51 -14.38
C ALA A 30 11.63 6.57 -14.29
N LEU A 31 11.96 7.87 -14.39
CA LEU A 31 10.97 8.95 -14.40
C LEU A 31 10.16 8.99 -15.70
N GLY A 32 10.69 8.43 -16.79
CA GLY A 32 10.00 8.30 -18.07
C GLY A 32 9.05 7.10 -18.13
N ASN A 33 9.02 6.27 -17.09
CA ASN A 33 8.13 5.11 -17.03
C ASN A 33 6.71 5.54 -16.63
N GLU A 34 5.78 5.46 -17.58
CA GLU A 34 4.38 5.83 -17.40
C GLU A 34 3.71 5.08 -16.24
N PHE A 35 4.10 3.82 -16.00
CA PHE A 35 3.58 3.04 -14.87
C PHE A 35 3.97 3.64 -13.52
N LEU A 36 5.24 4.06 -13.35
CA LEU A 36 5.72 4.65 -12.10
C LEU A 36 5.05 6.00 -11.82
N VAL A 37 4.84 6.80 -12.87
CA VAL A 37 4.13 8.09 -12.77
C VAL A 37 2.66 7.86 -12.39
N GLN A 38 1.96 6.91 -13.02
CA GLN A 38 0.57 6.61 -12.69
C GLN A 38 0.40 6.10 -11.25
N VAL A 39 1.30 5.24 -10.77
CA VAL A 39 1.31 4.78 -9.38
C VAL A 39 1.55 5.95 -8.43
N PHE A 40 2.52 6.82 -8.73
CA PHE A 40 2.78 8.01 -7.92
C PHE A 40 1.58 8.96 -7.88
N GLU A 41 0.95 9.26 -9.03
CA GLU A 41 -0.24 10.11 -9.09
C GLU A 41 -1.42 9.52 -8.31
N THR A 42 -1.61 8.21 -8.38
CA THR A 42 -2.67 7.50 -7.64
C THR A 42 -2.43 7.59 -6.13
N GLU A 43 -1.21 7.29 -5.67
CA GLU A 43 -0.85 7.33 -4.25
C GLU A 43 -0.85 8.77 -3.70
N LEU A 44 -0.41 9.76 -4.50
CA LEU A 44 -0.51 11.17 -4.16
C LEU A 44 -1.97 11.62 -4.07
N GLY A 45 -2.83 11.11 -4.95
CA GLY A 45 -4.27 11.32 -4.91
C GLY A 45 -4.88 10.78 -3.62
N LYS A 46 -4.54 9.56 -3.22
CA LYS A 46 -4.98 8.95 -1.94
C LYS A 46 -4.46 9.68 -0.72
N LEU A 47 -3.26 10.26 -0.80
CA LEU A 47 -2.71 11.08 0.28
C LEU A 47 -3.50 12.38 0.46
N TRP A 48 -3.94 12.98 -0.65
CA TRP A 48 -4.64 14.26 -0.67
C TRP A 48 -6.13 14.10 -0.34
N ASP A 49 -6.78 13.11 -0.94
CA ASP A 49 -8.17 12.77 -0.69
C ASP A 49 -8.21 11.61 0.30
N LYS A 50 -8.12 11.92 1.60
CA LYS A 50 -8.17 10.91 2.68
C LYS A 50 -9.59 10.30 2.62
N PRO A 51 -9.78 9.09 2.05
CA PRO A 51 -11.12 8.59 1.80
C PRO A 51 -11.83 8.42 3.15
N ALA A 52 -12.96 9.10 3.31
CA ALA A 52 -13.72 9.06 4.54
C ALA A 52 -14.17 7.62 4.82
N ARG A 53 -13.93 7.16 6.05
CA ARG A 53 -14.30 5.83 6.54
C ARG A 53 -15.77 5.50 6.20
N LYS A 54 -16.00 4.49 5.36
CA LYS A 54 -17.36 4.06 4.99
C LYS A 54 -17.78 2.86 5.85
N GLY A 55 -18.83 3.03 6.65
CA GLY A 55 -19.37 1.95 7.49
C GLY A 55 -19.78 0.69 6.71
N ASP A 56 -20.09 0.82 5.42
CA ASP A 56 -20.42 -0.30 4.54
C ASP A 56 -19.22 -1.23 4.30
N ASN A 57 -18.00 -0.67 4.20
CA ASN A 57 -16.77 -1.43 3.99
C ASN A 57 -16.38 -2.25 5.23
N ARG A 58 -16.68 -1.73 6.42
CA ARG A 58 -16.53 -2.46 7.68
C ARG A 58 -17.40 -3.72 7.75
N ASN A 59 -18.60 -3.68 7.18
CA ASN A 59 -19.46 -4.86 7.11
C ASN A 59 -19.00 -5.85 6.04
N ALA A 60 -18.44 -5.37 4.92
CA ALA A 60 -17.85 -6.23 3.89
C ALA A 60 -16.67 -7.04 4.43
N VAL A 61 -15.73 -6.39 5.13
CA VAL A 61 -14.58 -7.07 5.77
C VAL A 61 -15.05 -8.10 6.81
N LYS A 62 -16.04 -7.76 7.63
CA LYS A 62 -16.65 -8.69 8.60
C LYS A 62 -17.39 -9.87 7.96
N SER A 63 -17.77 -9.77 6.69
CA SER A 63 -18.44 -10.87 5.97
C SER A 63 -17.46 -11.98 5.56
N GLY A 64 -16.15 -11.73 5.67
CA GLY A 64 -15.09 -12.68 5.33
C GLY A 64 -14.83 -12.82 3.83
N LYS A 65 -15.49 -12.04 2.98
CA LYS A 65 -15.21 -11.92 1.54
C LYS A 65 -15.01 -10.46 1.16
N VAL A 66 -13.87 -10.17 0.54
CA VAL A 66 -13.54 -8.85 -0.02
C VAL A 66 -13.13 -9.01 -1.46
N VAL A 67 -13.61 -8.08 -2.28
CA VAL A 67 -13.20 -7.95 -3.68
C VAL A 67 -12.23 -6.78 -3.74
N ILE A 68 -10.99 -7.04 -4.11
CA ILE A 68 -9.95 -6.03 -4.29
C ILE A 68 -9.44 -6.15 -5.71
N ASP A 69 -9.47 -5.05 -6.46
CA ASP A 69 -9.03 -4.97 -7.87
C ASP A 69 -9.65 -6.02 -8.82
N GLY A 70 -10.82 -6.56 -8.45
CA GLY A 70 -11.56 -7.56 -9.24
C GLY A 70 -11.36 -9.01 -8.79
N ASP A 71 -10.45 -9.25 -7.85
CA ASP A 71 -10.18 -10.57 -7.29
C ASP A 71 -10.92 -10.79 -5.96
N GLU A 72 -11.59 -11.95 -5.85
CA GLU A 72 -12.29 -12.37 -4.64
C GLU A 72 -11.32 -13.03 -3.65
N TYR A 73 -11.10 -12.37 -2.52
CA TYR A 73 -10.31 -12.89 -1.41
C TYR A 73 -11.20 -13.36 -0.26
N SER A 74 -10.90 -14.56 0.24
CA SER A 74 -11.49 -15.07 1.49
C SER A 74 -10.57 -14.75 2.65
N ILE A 75 -11.08 -14.03 3.64
CA ILE A 75 -10.32 -13.52 4.78
C ILE A 75 -10.63 -14.31 6.05
N ASN A 76 -9.60 -14.74 6.78
CA ASN A 76 -9.74 -15.44 8.05
C ASN A 76 -10.08 -14.46 9.20
N ASP A 77 -10.68 -14.94 10.28
CA ASP A 77 -11.14 -14.12 11.41
C ASP A 77 -9.99 -13.32 12.07
N ASN A 78 -8.80 -13.92 12.18
CA ASN A 78 -7.61 -13.22 12.70
C ASN A 78 -7.22 -12.05 11.80
N PHE A 79 -7.25 -12.25 10.48
CA PHE A 79 -6.91 -11.21 9.53
C PHE A 79 -7.98 -10.10 9.52
N GLN A 80 -9.26 -10.44 9.68
CA GLN A 80 -10.31 -9.43 9.84
C GLN A 80 -10.07 -8.54 11.07
N GLN A 81 -9.63 -9.14 12.19
CA GLN A 81 -9.30 -8.38 13.39
C GLN A 81 -8.08 -7.47 13.18
N ASP A 82 -7.06 -7.95 12.47
CA ASP A 82 -5.89 -7.15 12.10
C ASP A 82 -6.27 -5.98 11.18
N VAL A 83 -7.12 -6.21 10.16
CA VAL A 83 -7.62 -5.14 9.27
C VAL A 83 -8.37 -4.07 10.04
N LEU A 84 -9.26 -4.49 10.95
CA LEU A 84 -10.03 -3.54 11.75
C LEU A 84 -9.14 -2.72 12.69
N THR A 85 -8.18 -3.37 13.34
CA THR A 85 -7.22 -2.70 14.22
C THR A 85 -6.35 -1.72 13.43
N PHE A 86 -5.85 -2.13 12.27
CA PHE A 86 -5.06 -1.28 11.38
C PHE A 86 -5.85 -0.08 10.85
N SER A 87 -7.09 -0.31 10.41
CA SER A 87 -8.00 0.76 9.98
C SER A 87 -8.31 1.75 11.11
N ASP A 88 -8.49 1.27 12.35
CA ASP A 88 -8.71 2.11 13.53
C ASP A 88 -7.47 2.96 13.87
N GLU A 89 -6.26 2.39 13.78
CA GLU A 89 -5.01 3.11 14.09
C GLU A 89 -4.63 4.15 13.02
N VAL A 90 -4.85 3.83 11.74
CA VAL A 90 -4.42 4.66 10.60
C VAL A 90 -5.52 5.62 10.12
N GLU A 91 -6.76 5.43 10.60
CA GLU A 91 -7.96 6.12 10.13
C GLU A 91 -8.13 6.03 8.61
N LEU A 92 -7.96 4.82 8.06
CA LEU A 92 -8.09 4.51 6.64
C LEU A 92 -9.32 3.64 6.38
N ASP A 93 -9.81 3.66 5.15
CA ASP A 93 -10.88 2.77 4.71
C ASP A 93 -10.50 1.29 4.88
N GLU A 94 -11.45 0.48 5.36
CA GLU A 94 -11.21 -0.93 5.65
C GLU A 94 -10.79 -1.76 4.41
N LEU A 95 -11.16 -1.37 3.18
CA LEU A 95 -10.71 -2.04 1.96
C LEU A 95 -9.26 -1.71 1.61
N GLU A 96 -8.88 -0.43 1.69
CA GLU A 96 -7.48 -0.02 1.49
C GLU A 96 -6.58 -0.61 2.58
N SER A 97 -7.07 -0.67 3.83
CA SER A 97 -6.41 -1.37 4.92
C SER A 97 -6.18 -2.86 4.62
N THR A 98 -7.17 -3.53 4.03
CA THR A 98 -7.05 -4.93 3.60
C THR A 98 -5.99 -5.07 2.51
N ARG A 99 -5.99 -4.18 1.52
CA ARG A 99 -4.98 -4.17 0.45
C ARG A 99 -3.56 -4.01 1.01
N CYS A 100 -3.33 -3.04 1.89
CA CYS A 100 -2.02 -2.85 2.54
C CYS A 100 -1.58 -4.10 3.31
N LEU A 101 -2.50 -4.75 4.04
CA LEU A 101 -2.21 -5.97 4.78
C LEU A 101 -1.90 -7.17 3.86
N LEU A 102 -2.56 -7.27 2.71
CA LEU A 102 -2.27 -8.29 1.69
C LEU A 102 -0.88 -8.08 1.10
N GLU A 103 -0.56 -6.85 0.68
CA GLU A 103 0.77 -6.50 0.16
C GLU A 103 1.86 -6.77 1.20
N SER A 104 1.55 -6.54 2.49
CA SER A 104 2.47 -6.80 3.60
C SER A 104 2.53 -8.24 4.08
N GLN A 105 1.87 -9.22 3.46
CA GLN A 105 1.98 -10.62 3.89
C GLN A 105 3.39 -11.22 3.73
N GLU A 106 4.19 -10.70 2.80
CA GLU A 106 5.56 -11.17 2.56
C GLU A 106 6.62 -10.47 3.46
N ASP A 107 6.23 -9.37 4.11
CA ASP A 107 7.11 -8.58 4.98
C ASP A 107 7.43 -9.23 6.35
N PRO A 108 6.51 -9.97 7.03
CA PRO A 108 6.79 -10.65 8.29
C PRO A 108 7.97 -11.60 8.24
N ASP A 109 8.15 -12.34 7.14
CA ASP A 109 9.28 -13.25 6.94
C ASP A 109 10.60 -12.48 6.79
N THR A 110 10.54 -11.24 6.30
CA THR A 110 11.70 -10.38 6.05
C THR A 110 12.08 -9.54 7.27
N LEU A 111 11.08 -9.00 7.98
CA LEU A 111 11.24 -8.08 9.11
C LEU A 111 11.19 -8.77 10.48
N GLY A 112 10.66 -9.99 10.55
CA GLY A 112 10.49 -10.76 11.79
C GLY A 112 9.51 -10.13 12.78
N ARG A 113 8.52 -9.37 12.29
CA ARG A 113 7.53 -8.63 13.09
C ARG A 113 6.11 -9.13 12.81
N SER A 114 5.16 -8.70 13.64
CA SER A 114 3.75 -9.00 13.38
C SER A 114 3.28 -8.36 12.07
N LEU A 115 2.29 -8.98 11.42
CA LEU A 115 1.73 -8.50 10.16
C LEU A 115 1.20 -7.06 10.27
N LEU A 116 0.55 -6.75 11.39
CA LEU A 116 0.09 -5.41 11.74
C LEU A 116 1.22 -4.37 11.73
N GLU A 117 2.32 -4.67 12.42
CA GLU A 117 3.46 -3.75 12.46
C GLU A 117 4.10 -3.57 11.09
N CYS A 118 4.17 -4.63 10.28
CA CYS A 118 4.68 -4.56 8.92
C CYS A 118 3.80 -3.66 8.04
N ALA A 119 2.48 -3.82 8.12
CA ALA A 119 1.52 -2.99 7.39
C ALA A 119 1.62 -1.51 7.80
N ILE A 120 1.76 -1.20 9.10
CA ILE A 120 1.97 0.17 9.60
C ILE A 120 3.26 0.77 9.05
N ILE A 121 4.36 0.02 9.12
CA ILE A 121 5.65 0.48 8.61
C ILE A 121 5.54 0.77 7.11
N ARG A 122 4.95 -0.15 6.34
CA ARG A 122 4.79 -0.01 4.89
C ARG A 122 3.95 1.20 4.53
N PHE A 123 2.82 1.39 5.21
CA PHE A 123 1.95 2.56 5.01
C PHE A 123 2.69 3.87 5.27
N HIS A 124 3.45 3.97 6.37
CA HIS A 124 4.24 5.16 6.64
C HIS A 124 5.42 5.35 5.67
N GLN A 125 5.99 4.27 5.15
CA GLN A 125 7.01 4.36 4.11
C GLN A 125 6.44 4.84 2.79
N GLN A 126 5.27 4.35 2.37
CA GLN A 126 4.58 4.82 1.16
C GLN A 126 4.26 6.32 1.25
N ARG A 127 3.85 6.83 2.41
CA ARG A 127 3.59 8.28 2.60
C ARG A 127 4.86 9.13 2.71
N LYS A 128 6.00 8.51 2.98
CA LYS A 128 7.29 9.21 3.11
C LYS A 128 7.92 9.45 1.73
N TYR A 129 7.78 8.48 0.82
CA TYR A 129 8.25 8.58 -0.56
C TYR A 129 7.26 9.36 -1.42
#